data_AF-A0A7G8F3H4-F1
#
_entry.id   AF-A0A7G8F3H4-F1
#
_cell.length_a   1.000
_cell.length_b   1.000
_cell.length_c   1.000
_cell.angle_alpha   90.00
_cell.angle_beta   90.00
_cell.angle_gamma   90.00
#
_symmetry.space_group_name_H-M   'P 1'
#
loop_
_entity.id
_entity.type
_entity.pdbx_description
1 polymer ?
#
loop_
_entity_poly.entity_id
_entity_poly.type
_entity_poly.pdbx_seq_one_letter_code
_entity_poly.pdbx_strand_id
1 'polypeptide(L)'
;MARAKTEEISDRIDALQGMILEGEPKTLCLIFARQQWGVSRAQGYRLLKRAWTQIKADVDETGIDRQELLAWSIQTLMAAAAQAKQQKNPGAVVTYIKQLDWMTGSIQ
;
A
#
# COMPACT_ATOMS: atom_id res chain seq x y z
N MET A 1 17.85 -24.42 -14.00
CA MET A 1 16.63 -24.54 -13.16
C MET A 1 16.51 -23.44 -12.10
N ALA A 2 17.58 -23.01 -11.41
CA ALA A 2 17.49 -21.92 -10.42
C ALA A 2 17.06 -20.56 -11.03
N ARG A 3 17.54 -20.24 -12.23
CA ARG A 3 17.23 -18.97 -12.94
C ARG A 3 15.75 -18.82 -13.30
N ALA A 4 15.14 -19.87 -13.86
CA ALA A 4 13.71 -19.90 -14.20
C ALA A 4 12.81 -19.71 -12.97
N LYS A 5 13.22 -20.22 -11.80
CA LYS A 5 12.49 -20.04 -10.53
C LYS A 5 12.63 -18.62 -9.97
N THR A 6 13.73 -17.93 -10.28
CA THR A 6 13.93 -16.52 -9.88
C THR A 6 13.14 -15.58 -10.77
N GLU A 7 13.15 -15.80 -12.08
CA GLU A 7 12.33 -15.04 -13.06
C GLU A 7 10.85 -15.18 -12.72
N GLU A 8 10.37 -16.40 -12.49
CA GLU A 8 8.98 -16.64 -12.08
C GLU A 8 8.62 -15.95 -10.75
N ILE A 9 9.56 -15.84 -9.81
CA ILE A 9 9.32 -15.10 -8.57
C ILE A 9 9.26 -13.59 -8.84
N SER A 10 10.08 -13.07 -9.75
CA SER A 10 10.05 -11.66 -10.15
C SER A 10 8.71 -11.32 -10.78
N ASP A 11 8.27 -12.09 -11.78
CA ASP A 11 7.00 -11.88 -12.48
C ASP A 11 5.80 -11.86 -11.53
N ARG A 12 5.83 -12.73 -10.51
CA ARG A 12 4.79 -12.77 -9.46
C ARG A 12 4.82 -11.54 -8.57
N ILE A 13 6.00 -10.99 -8.29
CA ILE A 13 6.12 -9.77 -7.49
C ILE A 13 5.64 -8.57 -8.31
N ASP A 14 6.01 -8.49 -9.58
CA ASP A 14 5.60 -7.41 -10.49
C ASP A 14 4.08 -7.39 -10.69
N ALA A 15 3.46 -8.57 -10.84
CA ALA A 15 1.99 -8.69 -10.89
C ALA A 15 1.30 -8.19 -9.61
N LEU A 16 1.86 -8.51 -8.42
CA LEU A 16 1.33 -8.00 -7.16
C LEU A 16 1.57 -6.51 -6.98
N GLN A 17 2.69 -5.99 -7.48
CA GLN A 17 2.98 -4.56 -7.49
C GLN A 17 1.94 -3.81 -8.33
N GLY A 18 1.61 -4.29 -9.53
CA GLY A 18 0.55 -3.72 -10.35
C GLY A 18 -0.78 -3.61 -9.62
N MET A 19 -1.23 -4.70 -8.99
CA MET A 19 -2.46 -4.69 -8.19
C MET A 19 -2.42 -3.68 -7.03
N ILE A 20 -1.29 -3.57 -6.31
CA ILE A 20 -1.14 -2.60 -5.23
C ILE A 20 -1.27 -1.16 -5.76
N LEU A 21 -0.64 -0.87 -6.90
CA LEU A 21 -0.68 0.46 -7.52
C LEU A 21 -2.05 0.81 -8.08
N GLU A 22 -2.84 -0.18 -8.49
CA GLU A 22 -4.26 -0.04 -8.86
C GLU A 22 -5.18 0.18 -7.65
N GLY A 23 -4.65 0.14 -6.42
CA GLY A 23 -5.39 0.38 -5.18
C GLY A 23 -6.06 -0.88 -4.61
N GLU A 24 -5.71 -2.07 -5.10
CA GLU A 24 -6.29 -3.32 -4.62
C GLU A 24 -5.90 -3.58 -3.16
N PRO A 25 -6.87 -3.92 -2.28
CA PRO A 25 -6.58 -4.26 -0.90
C PRO A 25 -5.71 -5.54 -0.81
N LYS A 26 -4.85 -5.59 0.21
CA LYS A 26 -3.94 -6.73 0.47
C LYS A 26 -4.64 -8.09 0.46
N THR A 27 -5.90 -8.15 0.91
CA THR A 27 -6.70 -9.38 0.90
C THR A 27 -6.95 -9.89 -0.53
N LEU A 28 -7.25 -9.01 -1.49
CA LEU A 28 -7.47 -9.38 -2.89
C LEU A 28 -6.17 -9.81 -3.56
N CYS A 29 -5.06 -9.12 -3.29
CA CYS A 29 -3.73 -9.54 -3.73
C CYS A 29 -3.36 -10.97 -3.25
N LEU A 30 -3.69 -11.32 -2.00
CA LEU A 30 -3.43 -12.66 -1.45
C LEU A 30 -4.36 -13.73 -2.01
N ILE A 31 -5.63 -13.39 -2.27
CA ILE A 31 -6.59 -14.28 -2.92
C ILE A 31 -6.11 -14.59 -4.35
N PHE A 32 -5.73 -13.55 -5.10
CA PHE A 32 -5.16 -13.68 -6.43
C PHE A 32 -3.93 -14.59 -6.43
N ALA A 33 -2.95 -14.32 -5.57
CA ALA A 33 -1.73 -15.13 -5.50
C ALA A 33 -2.03 -16.62 -5.25
N ARG A 34 -3.01 -16.90 -4.38
CA ARG A 34 -3.42 -18.27 -4.08
C ARG A 34 -4.15 -18.95 -5.25
N GLN A 35 -5.03 -18.24 -5.94
CA GLN A 35 -5.80 -18.76 -7.06
C GLN A 35 -4.94 -18.96 -8.31
N GLN A 36 -4.10 -17.97 -8.64
CA GLN A 36 -3.30 -17.97 -9.86
C GLN A 36 -2.06 -18.86 -9.76
N TRP A 37 -1.41 -18.91 -8.60
CA TRP A 37 -0.11 -19.56 -8.45
C TRP A 37 -0.07 -20.70 -7.43
N GLY A 38 -1.22 -21.02 -6.80
CA GLY A 38 -1.32 -22.10 -5.82
C GLY A 38 -0.43 -21.92 -4.58
N VAL A 39 0.04 -20.70 -4.29
CA VAL A 39 0.97 -20.46 -3.18
C VAL A 39 0.27 -20.52 -1.83
N SER A 40 1.00 -20.96 -0.80
CA SER A 40 0.52 -20.91 0.58
C SER A 40 0.33 -19.46 1.04
N ARG A 41 -0.50 -19.24 2.06
CA ARG A 41 -0.74 -17.92 2.64
C ARG A 41 0.57 -17.24 3.09
N ALA A 42 1.47 -17.99 3.73
CA ALA A 42 2.77 -17.48 4.18
C ALA A 42 3.67 -17.07 3.00
N GLN A 43 3.64 -17.82 1.90
CA GLN A 43 4.38 -17.46 0.69
C GLN A 43 3.77 -16.25 -0.02
N GLY A 44 2.44 -16.15 -0.08
CA GLY A 44 1.74 -14.97 -0.59
C GLY A 44 2.13 -13.70 0.17
N TYR A 45 2.17 -13.74 1.51
CA TYR A 45 2.64 -12.60 2.30
C TYR A 45 4.11 -12.24 2.04
N ARG A 46 4.98 -13.23 1.79
CA ARG A 46 6.39 -12.97 1.44
C ARG A 46 6.52 -12.28 0.08
N LEU A 47 5.75 -12.70 -0.92
CA LEU A 47 5.72 -12.05 -2.24
C LEU A 47 5.16 -10.63 -2.12
N LEU A 48 4.05 -10.46 -1.40
CA LEU A 48 3.43 -9.16 -1.18
C LEU A 48 4.36 -8.18 -0.44
N LYS A 49 5.12 -8.66 0.56
CA LYS A 49 6.12 -7.84 1.26
C LYS A 49 7.22 -7.37 0.31
N ARG A 50 7.67 -8.22 -0.63
CA ARG A 50 8.68 -7.83 -1.63
C ARG A 50 8.14 -6.80 -2.62
N ALA A 51 6.89 -6.94 -3.07
CA ALA A 51 6.24 -5.95 -3.94
C ALA A 51 6.20 -4.57 -3.27
N TRP A 52 5.83 -4.51 -1.98
CA TRP A 52 5.88 -3.26 -1.21
C TRP A 52 7.28 -2.68 -1.07
N THR A 53 8.31 -3.52 -0.92
CA THR A 53 9.70 -3.06 -0.88
C THR A 53 10.14 -2.47 -2.22
N GLN A 54 9.75 -3.07 -3.35
CA GLN A 54 10.05 -2.54 -4.68
C GLN A 54 9.33 -1.21 -4.93
N ILE A 55 8.03 -1.13 -4.66
CA ILE A 55 7.29 0.14 -4.76
C ILE A 55 7.97 1.25 -3.94
N LYS A 56 8.42 0.91 -2.74
CA LYS A 56 9.16 1.87 -1.91
C LYS A 56 10.49 2.27 -2.56
N ALA A 57 11.25 1.31 -3.09
CA ALA A 57 12.50 1.58 -3.79
C ALA A 57 12.28 2.46 -5.03
N ASP A 58 11.23 2.20 -5.80
CA ASP A 58 10.87 2.99 -6.99
C ASP A 58 10.50 4.43 -6.60
N VAL A 59 9.77 4.61 -5.50
CA VAL A 59 9.47 5.95 -4.94
C VAL A 59 10.75 6.66 -4.48
N ASP A 60 11.64 5.93 -3.80
CA ASP A 60 12.92 6.48 -3.34
C ASP A 60 13.86 6.81 -4.53
N GLU A 61 13.85 6.02 -5.62
CA GLU A 61 14.66 6.22 -6.83
C GLU A 61 14.13 7.34 -7.75
N THR A 62 12.81 7.52 -7.82
CA THR A 62 12.18 8.59 -8.63
C THR A 62 12.41 9.98 -8.05
N GLY A 63 13.03 10.08 -6.87
CA GLY A 63 13.33 11.36 -6.22
C GLY A 63 12.09 12.08 -5.74
N ILE A 64 10.96 11.38 -5.61
CA ILE A 64 9.79 11.91 -4.92
C ILE A 64 10.22 12.14 -3.48
N ASP A 65 10.33 13.40 -3.08
CA ASP A 65 10.68 13.71 -1.70
C ASP A 65 9.59 13.11 -0.82
N ARG A 66 9.99 12.11 -0.03
CA ARG A 66 9.11 11.44 0.91
C ARG A 66 8.41 12.44 1.85
N GLN A 67 9.05 13.56 2.14
CA GLN A 67 8.46 14.65 2.91
C GLN A 67 7.36 15.37 2.12
N GLU A 68 7.55 15.63 0.83
CA GLU A 68 6.52 16.22 -0.03
C GLU A 68 5.32 15.27 -0.20
N LEU A 69 5.55 13.98 -0.41
CA LEU A 69 4.48 12.99 -0.50
C LEU A 69 3.71 12.85 0.82
N LEU A 70 4.41 12.86 1.94
CA LEU A 70 3.79 12.88 3.27
C LEU A 70 3.00 14.16 3.50
N ALA A 71 3.55 15.32 3.15
CA ALA A 71 2.87 16.61 3.26
C ALA A 71 1.58 16.64 2.42
N TRP A 72 1.63 16.16 1.18
CA TRP A 72 0.47 16.06 0.30
C TRP A 72 -0.58 15.08 0.84
N SER A 73 -0.15 13.95 1.38
CA SER A 73 -1.04 12.96 1.99
C SER A 73 -1.75 13.52 3.23
N ILE A 74 -1.02 14.25 4.08
CA ILE A 74 -1.57 14.96 5.26
C ILE A 74 -2.60 16.00 4.81
N GLN A 75 -2.26 16.84 3.83
CA GLN A 75 -3.18 17.85 3.30
C GLN A 75 -4.46 17.21 2.75
N THR A 76 -4.32 16.11 2.01
CA THR A 76 -5.45 15.37 1.42
C THR A 76 -6.35 14.77 2.50
N LEU A 77 -5.76 14.15 3.53
CA LEU A 77 -6.51 13.61 4.66
C LEU A 77 -7.22 14.71 5.47
N MET A 78 -6.59 15.88 5.64
CA MET A 78 -7.23 17.04 6.27
C MET A 78 -8.43 17.55 5.47
N ALA A 79 -8.29 17.63 4.13
CA ALA A 79 -9.39 18.02 3.24
C ALA A 79 -10.55 17.02 3.29
N ALA A 80 -10.25 15.71 3.26
CA ALA A 80 -11.25 14.65 3.39
C ALA A 80 -11.95 14.69 4.75
N ALA A 81 -11.23 14.95 5.85
CA ALA A 81 -11.82 15.14 7.17
C ALA A 81 -12.75 16.37 7.23
N ALA A 82 -12.34 17.49 6.63
CA ALA A 82 -13.16 18.69 6.54
C ALA A 82 -14.45 18.43 5.74
N GLN A 83 -14.36 17.71 4.62
CA GLN A 83 -15.51 17.32 3.81
C GLN A 83 -16.44 16.37 4.56
N ALA A 84 -15.90 15.34 5.23
CA ALA A 84 -16.69 14.41 6.03
C ALA A 84 -17.43 15.11 7.18
N LYS A 85 -16.82 16.15 7.77
CA LYS A 85 -17.46 17.01 8.77
C LYS A 85 -18.64 17.77 8.18
N GLN A 86 -18.49 18.34 6.98
CA GLN A 86 -19.59 19.01 6.28
C GLN A 86 -20.75 18.06 5.96
N GLN A 87 -20.43 16.82 5.60
CA GLN A 87 -21.40 15.75 5.34
C GLN A 87 -22.03 15.15 6.61
N LYS A 88 -21.68 15.65 7.80
CA LYS A 88 -22.12 15.12 9.10
C LYS A 88 -21.85 13.62 9.26
N ASN A 89 -20.73 13.12 8.72
CA ASN A 89 -20.30 11.73 8.85
C ASN A 89 -19.18 11.61 9.91
N PRO A 90 -19.53 11.45 11.20
CA PRO A 90 -18.54 11.42 12.27
C PRO A 90 -17.61 10.20 12.18
N GLY A 91 -18.07 9.07 11.64
CA GLY A 91 -17.24 7.87 11.49
C GLY A 91 -16.09 8.07 10.51
N ALA A 92 -16.35 8.71 9.37
CA ALA A 92 -15.33 9.07 8.40
C ALA A 92 -14.33 10.10 8.97
N VAL A 93 -14.83 11.13 9.68
CA VAL A 93 -13.98 12.14 10.34
C VAL A 93 -13.01 11.50 11.34
N VAL A 94 -13.51 10.62 12.22
CA VAL A 94 -12.67 9.92 13.21
C VAL A 94 -11.62 9.05 12.53
N THR A 95 -11.98 8.38 11.43
CA THR A 95 -11.06 7.52 10.68
C THR A 95 -9.92 8.33 10.06
N TYR A 96 -10.23 9.46 9.42
CA TYR A 96 -9.21 10.33 8.81
C TYR A 96 -8.31 10.99 9.85
N ILE A 97 -8.87 11.43 10.98
CA ILE A 97 -8.08 12.01 12.08
C ILE A 97 -7.14 10.98 12.72
N LYS A 98 -7.58 9.73 12.91
CA LYS A 98 -6.69 8.65 13.39
C LYS A 98 -5.55 8.37 12.43
N GLN A 99 -5.83 8.39 11.13
CA GLN A 99 -4.80 8.19 10.11
C GLN A 99 -3.80 9.36 10.09
N LEU A 100 -4.30 10.60 10.23
CA LEU A 100 -3.45 11.80 10.38
C LEU A 100 -2.55 11.68 11.61
N ASP A 101 -3.10 11.34 12.76
CA ASP A 101 -2.34 11.22 14.01
C ASP A 101 -1.24 10.15 13.93
N TRP A 102 -1.53 9.01 13.30
CA TRP A 102 -0.53 7.97 13.04
C TRP A 102 0.60 8.47 12.12
N MET A 103 0.30 9.37 11.18
CA MET A 103 1.28 9.94 10.25
C MET A 103 2.09 11.10 10.86
N THR A 104 1.51 11.88 11.78
CA THR A 104 2.16 13.04 12.41
C THR A 104 2.85 12.71 13.75
N GLY A 105 2.63 11.50 14.29
CA GLY A 105 3.35 11.02 15.48
C GLY A 105 3.00 11.76 16.78
N SER A 106 1.83 12.39 16.85
CA SER A 106 1.46 13.35 17.90
C SER A 106 0.92 12.74 19.19
N ILE A 107 0.70 11.43 19.26
CA ILE A 107 0.35 10.73 20.51
C ILE A 107 1.27 9.51 20.69
N GLN A 108 2.33 9.70 21.48
CA GLN A 108 2.98 8.63 22.26
C GLN A 108 2.48 8.70 23.70
#